data_AF-A0A5D2V8Y3-F1
#
_entry.id   AF-A0A5D2V8Y3-F1
#
_cell.length_a   1.000
_cell.length_b   1.000
_cell.length_c   1.000
_cell.angle_alpha   90.00
_cell.angle_beta   90.00
_cell.angle_gamma   90.00
#
_symmetry.space_group_name_H-M   'P 1'
#
loop_
_entity.id
_entity.type
_entity.pdbx_description
1 polymer ?
#
loop_
_entity_poly.entity_id
_entity_poly.type
_entity_poly.pdbx_seq_one_letter_code
_entity_poly.pdbx_strand_id
1 'polypeptide(L)'
;MKLLHVHAFPIILFFLFLFCSACGELIKALPGQPAKQYSGYILTQPQHGRALFYYFVEADFANPLAHPLTLWLNGKSNMLYLESPIRVGFSYSNTSSHYLDNMEFLLNWFQEFLLYKNLDLYLSGGSYAVHYIPQLVDLILNYNKRFSGSPIKLKAIAVNISLPNYSIVVVINHEFLWSHGDISDESLILRKTMH
;
A
#
# COMPACT_ATOMS: atom_id res chain seq x y z
N MET A 1 -3.70 34.89 50.08
CA MET A 1 -4.01 33.46 49.93
C MET A 1 -5.35 33.31 49.19
N LYS A 2 -5.34 32.92 47.91
CA LYS A 2 -6.54 32.57 47.14
C LYS A 2 -6.22 31.29 46.37
N LEU A 3 -6.95 30.21 46.63
CA LEU A 3 -6.85 28.99 45.84
C LEU A 3 -7.47 29.25 44.46
N LEU A 4 -6.72 28.92 43.40
CA LEU A 4 -7.28 28.79 42.06
C LEU A 4 -7.65 27.32 41.83
N HIS A 5 -8.95 27.05 41.84
CA HIS A 5 -9.50 25.70 41.74
C HIS A 5 -9.90 25.41 40.29
N VAL A 6 -9.22 24.42 39.68
CA VAL A 6 -9.69 23.58 38.56
C VAL A 6 -10.17 24.26 37.26
N HIS A 7 -9.31 24.21 36.24
CA HIS A 7 -9.70 24.11 34.82
C HIS A 7 -8.89 23.02 34.08
N ALA A 8 -8.66 21.86 34.71
CA ALA A 8 -7.96 20.73 34.07
C ALA A 8 -8.90 19.77 33.30
N PHE A 9 -10.21 19.85 33.53
CA PHE A 9 -11.18 18.86 33.04
C PHE A 9 -11.47 18.87 31.52
N PRO A 10 -11.49 20.02 30.78
CA PRO A 10 -11.81 19.99 29.34
C PRO A 10 -10.61 19.54 28.48
N ILE A 11 -9.38 19.68 28.97
CA ILE A 11 -8.16 19.31 28.23
C ILE A 11 -8.04 17.79 28.12
N ILE A 12 -8.35 17.06 29.20
CA ILE A 12 -8.29 15.60 29.23
C ILE A 12 -9.29 14.98 28.26
N LEU A 13 -10.50 15.56 28.13
CA LEU A 13 -11.52 15.07 27.22
C LEU A 13 -11.16 15.31 25.74
N PHE A 14 -10.44 16.39 25.42
CA PHE A 14 -9.92 16.64 24.07
C PHE A 14 -8.80 15.66 23.69
N PHE A 15 -7.94 15.28 24.63
CA PHE A 15 -6.92 14.25 24.41
C PHE A 15 -7.52 12.84 24.22
N LEU A 16 -8.66 12.52 24.83
CA LEU A 16 -9.35 11.23 24.65
C LEU A 16 -9.93 11.02 23.24
N PHE A 17 -10.23 12.09 22.49
CA PHE A 17 -10.74 11.99 21.11
C PHE A 17 -9.65 11.82 20.03
N LEU A 18 -8.37 11.99 20.39
CA LEU A 18 -7.24 11.82 19.47
C LEU A 18 -6.55 10.44 19.55
N PHE A 19 -6.98 9.58 20.47
CA PHE A 19 -6.46 8.21 20.64
C PHE A 19 -7.37 7.10 20.09
N CYS A 20 -8.35 7.44 19.24
CA CYS A 20 -8.80 6.49 18.22
C CYS A 20 -7.84 6.53 17.03
N SER A 21 -6.57 6.16 17.28
CA SER A 21 -5.73 5.60 16.23
C SER A 21 -6.48 4.38 15.72
N ALA A 22 -6.64 4.21 14.41
CA ALA A 22 -7.42 3.08 13.90
C ALA A 22 -6.70 1.79 14.30
N CYS A 23 -7.17 1.10 15.33
CA CYS A 23 -6.66 -0.20 15.67
C CYS A 23 -7.24 -1.15 14.63
N GLY A 24 -6.38 -1.70 13.76
CA GLY A 24 -6.83 -2.55 12.66
C GLY A 24 -7.83 -3.60 13.12
N GLU A 25 -9.01 -3.63 12.50
CA GLU A 25 -10.10 -4.46 13.00
C GLU A 25 -9.80 -5.92 12.70
N LEU A 26 -9.69 -6.72 13.77
CA LEU A 26 -9.55 -8.16 13.68
C LEU A 26 -10.80 -8.76 13.03
N ILE A 27 -10.60 -9.43 11.90
CA ILE A 27 -11.64 -10.18 11.20
C ILE A 27 -11.94 -11.44 12.00
N LYS A 28 -13.09 -11.43 12.67
CA LYS A 28 -13.51 -12.47 13.63
C LYS A 28 -13.84 -13.81 12.99
N ALA A 29 -14.36 -13.80 11.75
CA ALA A 29 -14.68 -14.99 10.99
C ALA A 29 -14.83 -14.66 9.49
N LEU A 30 -14.18 -15.45 8.64
CA LEU A 30 -14.50 -15.63 7.22
C LEU A 30 -14.67 -17.13 6.91
N PRO A 31 -15.47 -17.51 5.89
CA PRO A 31 -15.59 -18.90 5.46
C PRO A 31 -14.22 -19.52 5.13
N GLY A 32 -13.81 -20.53 5.89
CA GLY A 32 -12.52 -21.21 5.70
C GLY A 32 -11.28 -20.43 6.16
N GLN A 33 -11.41 -19.42 7.04
CA GLN A 33 -10.31 -18.61 7.55
C GLN A 33 -9.20 -19.45 8.24
N PRO A 34 -7.95 -19.48 7.71
CA PRO A 34 -6.88 -20.30 8.29
C PRO A 34 -6.01 -19.56 9.30
N ALA A 35 -5.94 -18.22 9.24
CA ALA A 35 -5.01 -17.39 10.02
C ALA A 35 -5.68 -16.14 10.57
N LYS A 36 -5.00 -15.42 11.47
CA LYS A 36 -5.41 -14.09 11.93
C LYS A 36 -5.35 -13.11 10.77
N GLN A 37 -6.44 -12.36 10.61
CA GLN A 37 -6.65 -11.45 9.51
C GLN A 37 -7.21 -10.15 10.06
N TYR A 38 -6.75 -9.04 9.51
CA TYR A 38 -7.13 -7.70 9.90
C TYR A 38 -7.53 -6.93 8.65
N SER A 39 -8.51 -6.05 8.77
CA SER A 39 -8.85 -5.11 7.69
C SER A 39 -9.24 -3.77 8.27
N GLY A 40 -9.05 -2.72 7.47
CA GLY A 40 -9.45 -1.39 7.88
C GLY A 40 -9.01 -0.34 6.88
N TYR A 41 -9.03 0.90 7.34
CA TYR A 41 -8.66 2.07 6.56
C TYR A 41 -7.57 2.84 7.28
N ILE A 42 -6.43 3.03 6.61
CA ILE A 42 -5.40 3.96 7.09
C ILE A 42 -5.74 5.33 6.52
N LEU A 43 -5.96 6.32 7.39
CA LEU A 43 -6.06 7.71 6.96
C LEU A 43 -4.71 8.15 6.40
N THR A 44 -4.67 8.57 5.14
CA THR A 44 -3.48 9.19 4.54
C THR A 44 -3.53 10.70 4.77
N GLN A 45 -4.63 11.36 4.40
CA GLN A 45 -4.83 12.79 4.68
C GLN A 45 -6.18 13.07 5.32
N PRO A 46 -6.23 13.22 6.67
CA PRO A 46 -7.44 13.57 7.40
C PRO A 46 -8.12 14.84 6.87
N GLN A 47 -7.32 15.85 6.52
CA GLN A 47 -7.79 17.17 6.05
C GLN A 47 -8.54 17.12 4.71
N HIS A 48 -8.34 16.04 3.94
CA HIS A 48 -8.98 15.80 2.65
C HIS A 48 -9.90 14.56 2.68
N GLY A 49 -10.13 13.97 3.86
CA GLY A 49 -10.91 12.73 4.03
C GLY A 49 -10.36 11.54 3.24
N ARG A 50 -9.03 11.44 3.10
CA ARG A 50 -8.36 10.42 2.28
C ARG A 50 -7.96 9.22 3.12
N ALA A 51 -8.40 8.04 2.70
CA ALA A 51 -8.11 6.78 3.38
C ALA A 51 -7.87 5.66 2.36
N LEU A 52 -6.87 4.81 2.63
CA LEU A 52 -6.61 3.62 1.83
C LEU A 52 -7.05 2.38 2.61
N PHE A 53 -7.84 1.53 1.94
CA PHE A 53 -8.21 0.24 2.48
C PHE A 53 -6.99 -0.68 2.50
N TYR A 54 -6.91 -1.51 3.54
CA TYR A 54 -5.97 -2.62 3.58
C TYR A 54 -6.60 -3.90 4.10
N TYR A 55 -6.02 -5.00 3.65
CA TYR A 55 -6.23 -6.34 4.17
C TYR A 55 -4.88 -6.89 4.60
N PHE A 56 -4.75 -7.26 5.88
CA PHE A 56 -3.53 -7.79 6.47
C PHE A 56 -3.74 -9.24 6.94
N VAL A 57 -2.83 -10.13 6.55
CA VAL A 57 -2.83 -11.54 7.00
C VAL A 57 -1.51 -11.82 7.72
N GLU A 58 -1.60 -12.24 8.99
CA GLU A 58 -0.44 -12.70 9.75
C GLU A 58 0.02 -14.06 9.21
N ALA A 59 1.34 -14.29 9.20
CA ALA A 59 1.93 -15.56 8.82
C ALA A 59 1.51 -16.67 9.80
N ASP A 60 1.05 -17.80 9.26
CA ASP A 60 0.52 -18.95 10.01
C ASP A 60 1.64 -19.79 10.63
N PHE A 61 2.32 -19.22 11.62
CA PHE A 61 3.44 -19.79 12.36
C PHE A 61 3.36 -19.43 13.85
N ALA A 62 4.04 -20.20 14.70
CA ALA A 62 4.07 -19.98 16.15
C ALA A 62 4.63 -18.61 16.59
N ASN A 63 5.40 -17.93 15.75
CA ASN A 63 5.87 -16.56 15.97
C ASN A 63 5.85 -15.75 14.65
N PRO A 64 4.74 -15.04 14.33
CA PRO A 64 4.63 -14.27 13.10
C PRO A 64 5.68 -13.14 12.96
N LEU A 65 6.20 -12.63 14.08
CA LEU A 65 7.24 -11.58 14.11
C LEU A 65 8.64 -12.11 13.75
N ALA A 66 8.83 -13.42 13.66
CA ALA A 66 10.06 -14.01 13.12
C ALA A 66 10.09 -14.02 11.57
N HIS A 67 8.97 -13.67 10.92
CA HIS A 67 8.84 -13.66 9.47
C HIS A 67 8.79 -12.21 8.93
N PRO A 68 9.33 -11.93 7.74
CA PRO A 68 9.38 -10.58 7.16
C PRO A 68 7.97 -10.04 6.87
N LEU A 69 7.85 -8.72 6.73
CA LEU A 69 6.62 -8.07 6.25
C LEU A 69 6.73 -7.80 4.74
N THR A 70 5.68 -8.14 4.00
CA THR A 70 5.57 -7.81 2.59
C THR A 70 4.40 -6.88 2.37
N LEU A 71 4.69 -5.63 2.01
CA LEU A 71 3.69 -4.75 1.39
C LEU A 71 3.56 -5.20 -0.06
N TRP A 72 2.37 -5.67 -0.40
CA TRP A 72 2.14 -6.34 -1.65
C TRP A 72 0.93 -5.78 -2.40
N LEU A 73 1.09 -5.60 -3.70
CA LEU A 73 0.07 -5.24 -4.67
C LEU A 73 -0.28 -6.49 -5.55
N ASN A 74 -1.13 -7.42 -5.06
CA ASN A 74 -1.54 -8.81 -5.55
C ASN A 74 -0.76 -10.18 -5.24
N GLY A 75 -0.73 -10.71 -3.96
CA GLY A 75 -0.42 -12.11 -3.46
C GLY A 75 1.00 -12.78 -3.59
N LYS A 76 1.66 -13.52 -2.64
CA LYS A 76 1.37 -14.13 -1.28
C LYS A 76 2.58 -14.06 -0.25
N SER A 77 2.40 -13.68 1.04
CA SER A 77 3.34 -13.72 2.21
C SER A 77 2.70 -13.06 3.48
N ASN A 78 3.44 -12.60 4.50
CA ASN A 78 2.95 -11.76 5.63
C ASN A 78 2.47 -10.43 5.03
N MET A 79 1.17 -10.26 4.81
CA MET A 79 0.76 -9.47 3.64
C MET A 79 -0.10 -8.28 3.94
N LEU A 80 0.47 -7.09 3.74
CA LEU A 80 -0.28 -5.86 3.66
C LEU A 80 -0.70 -5.65 2.21
N TYR A 81 -1.95 -5.96 1.87
CA TYR A 81 -2.53 -5.60 0.58
C TYR A 81 -2.93 -4.14 0.59
N LEU A 82 -2.47 -3.37 -0.40
CA LEU A 82 -2.81 -1.95 -0.56
C LEU A 82 -3.52 -1.72 -1.89
N GLU A 83 -4.76 -1.24 -1.83
CA GLU A 83 -5.50 -0.81 -3.01
C GLU A 83 -5.16 0.66 -3.31
N SER A 84 -4.35 0.87 -4.35
CA SER A 84 -3.79 2.17 -4.73
C SER A 84 -3.72 2.33 -6.25
N PRO A 85 -3.91 3.54 -6.81
CA PRO A 85 -4.17 4.81 -6.11
C PRO A 85 -5.61 4.91 -5.56
N ILE A 86 -5.90 6.04 -4.92
CA ILE A 86 -7.26 6.43 -4.54
C ILE A 86 -8.25 6.23 -5.71
N ARG A 87 -9.43 5.66 -5.40
CA ARG A 87 -10.48 5.17 -6.31
C ARG A 87 -10.24 3.77 -6.92
N VAL A 88 -9.22 3.03 -6.50
CA VAL A 88 -9.09 1.58 -6.75
C VAL A 88 -9.73 0.81 -5.60
N GLY A 89 -10.57 -0.18 -5.93
CA GLY A 89 -11.22 -1.05 -4.94
C GLY A 89 -12.07 -0.27 -3.94
N PHE A 90 -11.76 -0.39 -2.65
CA PHE A 90 -12.43 0.30 -1.55
C PHE A 90 -11.76 1.64 -1.14
N SER A 91 -10.60 1.98 -1.70
CA SER A 91 -9.88 3.22 -1.36
C SER A 91 -10.56 4.47 -1.93
N TYR A 92 -10.83 5.48 -1.09
CA TYR A 92 -11.64 6.66 -1.48
C TYR A 92 -11.02 8.01 -1.05
N SER A 93 -11.52 9.08 -1.66
CA SER A 93 -11.08 10.46 -1.41
C SER A 93 -12.19 11.45 -1.75
N ASN A 94 -12.36 12.47 -0.91
CA ASN A 94 -13.24 13.60 -1.17
C ASN A 94 -12.60 14.66 -2.09
N THR A 95 -11.32 14.49 -2.48
CA THR A 95 -10.57 15.40 -3.38
C THR A 95 -9.87 14.65 -4.53
N SER A 96 -9.39 15.38 -5.53
CA SER A 96 -8.87 14.88 -6.82
C SER A 96 -7.34 14.95 -6.97
N SER A 97 -6.58 14.78 -5.90
CA SER A 97 -5.10 14.68 -5.93
C SER A 97 -4.65 13.24 -5.68
N HIS A 98 -3.59 12.80 -6.39
CA HIS A 98 -3.42 11.37 -6.74
C HIS A 98 -2.03 10.74 -6.57
N TYR A 99 -1.02 11.41 -5.97
CA TYR A 99 0.40 11.02 -6.18
C TYR A 99 1.29 10.78 -4.94
N LEU A 100 0.89 11.09 -3.70
CA LEU A 100 1.77 10.95 -2.51
C LEU A 100 1.36 9.85 -1.54
N ASP A 101 0.26 9.17 -1.84
CA ASP A 101 -0.59 8.52 -0.84
C ASP A 101 0.05 7.23 -0.28
N ASN A 102 0.90 6.57 -1.06
CA ASN A 102 1.53 5.29 -0.68
C ASN A 102 2.59 5.43 0.43
N MET A 103 3.34 6.52 0.45
CA MET A 103 4.36 6.75 1.49
C MET A 103 3.71 7.21 2.79
N GLU A 104 2.70 8.09 2.67
CA GLU A 104 1.90 8.57 3.80
C GLU A 104 1.15 7.41 4.47
N PHE A 105 0.56 6.52 3.66
CA PHE A 105 0.01 5.24 4.11
C PHE A 105 1.03 4.38 4.87
N LEU A 106 2.20 4.14 4.30
CA LEU A 106 3.21 3.26 4.90
C LEU A 106 3.70 3.80 6.26
N LEU A 107 3.89 5.11 6.36
CA LEU A 107 4.28 5.76 7.61
C LEU A 107 3.19 5.64 8.68
N ASN A 108 1.92 5.87 8.32
CA ASN A 108 0.80 5.82 9.25
C ASN A 108 0.49 4.38 9.68
N TRP A 109 0.56 3.41 8.76
CA TRP A 109 0.42 1.99 9.06
C TRP A 109 1.45 1.52 10.10
N PHE A 110 2.71 1.97 10.00
CA PHE A 110 3.73 1.67 11.03
C PHE A 110 3.51 2.36 12.38
N GLN A 111 2.64 3.38 12.49
CA GLN A 111 2.23 3.96 13.79
C GLN A 111 1.13 3.14 14.46
N GLU A 112 0.25 2.51 13.68
CA GLU A 112 -0.77 1.60 14.19
C GLU A 112 -0.17 0.22 14.52
N PHE A 113 0.68 -0.30 13.64
CA PHE A 113 1.32 -1.61 13.75
C PHE A 113 2.78 -1.51 14.21
N LEU A 114 3.03 -0.83 15.33
CA LEU A 114 4.38 -0.57 15.88
C LEU A 114 5.27 -1.82 16.02
N LEU A 115 4.67 -2.99 16.31
CA LEU A 115 5.39 -4.28 16.40
C LEU A 115 6.07 -4.68 15.08
N TYR A 116 5.48 -4.29 13.95
CA TYR A 116 5.94 -4.63 12.60
C TYR A 116 6.97 -3.63 12.05
N LYS A 117 7.13 -2.46 12.68
CA LYS A 117 8.01 -1.35 12.22
C LYS A 117 9.48 -1.74 12.02
N ASN A 118 9.97 -2.69 12.82
CA ASN A 118 11.36 -3.13 12.82
C ASN A 118 11.61 -4.37 11.96
N LEU A 119 10.61 -4.89 11.25
CA LEU A 119 10.77 -6.03 10.34
C LEU A 119 11.40 -5.61 9.02
N ASP A 120 11.97 -6.58 8.32
CA ASP A 120 12.44 -6.41 6.96
C ASP A 120 11.24 -6.27 6.01
N LEU A 121 11.27 -5.21 5.19
CA LEU A 121 10.21 -4.85 4.25
C LEU A 121 10.56 -5.27 2.83
N TYR A 122 9.63 -5.95 2.19
CA TYR A 122 9.68 -6.30 0.77
C TYR A 122 8.52 -5.60 0.05
N LEU A 123 8.80 -4.99 -1.12
CA LEU A 123 7.78 -4.37 -1.96
C LEU A 123 7.54 -5.23 -3.20
N SER A 124 6.29 -5.44 -3.57
CA SER A 124 5.98 -6.32 -4.69
C SER A 124 4.66 -6.00 -5.37
N GLY A 125 4.56 -6.28 -6.66
CA GLY A 125 3.31 -6.07 -7.39
C GLY A 125 3.37 -6.29 -8.89
N GLY A 126 2.20 -6.38 -9.52
CA GLY A 126 2.05 -6.63 -10.95
C GLY A 126 1.53 -5.45 -11.78
N SER A 127 1.63 -5.55 -13.11
CA SER A 127 1.05 -4.58 -14.05
C SER A 127 1.58 -3.16 -13.79
N TYR A 128 0.71 -2.16 -13.63
CA TYR A 128 1.07 -0.75 -13.41
C TYR A 128 1.87 -0.49 -12.11
N ALA A 129 1.98 -1.48 -11.21
CA ALA A 129 2.88 -1.41 -10.05
C ALA A 129 4.35 -1.15 -10.41
N VAL A 130 4.76 -1.42 -11.67
CA VAL A 130 6.07 -1.04 -12.21
C VAL A 130 6.36 0.47 -12.16
N HIS A 131 5.33 1.32 -12.13
CA HIS A 131 5.48 2.77 -11.91
C HIS A 131 5.47 3.13 -10.41
N TYR A 132 4.59 2.50 -9.62
CA TYR A 132 4.42 2.84 -8.21
C TYR A 132 5.58 2.38 -7.31
N ILE A 133 6.13 1.19 -7.56
CA ILE A 133 7.16 0.60 -6.70
C ILE A 133 8.46 1.41 -6.75
N PRO A 134 9.06 1.75 -7.91
CA PRO A 134 10.27 2.57 -7.96
C PRO A 134 10.10 3.97 -7.33
N GLN A 135 8.92 4.60 -7.50
CA GLN A 135 8.60 5.88 -6.88
C GLN A 135 8.56 5.76 -5.34
N LEU A 136 7.90 4.72 -4.81
CA LEU A 136 7.86 4.47 -3.37
C LEU A 136 9.24 4.13 -2.80
N VAL A 137 10.08 3.40 -3.55
CA VAL A 137 11.48 3.13 -3.16
C VAL A 137 12.27 4.42 -2.97
N ASP A 138 12.21 5.36 -3.91
CA ASP A 138 12.93 6.64 -3.77
C ASP A 138 12.42 7.45 -2.57
N LEU A 139 11.10 7.48 -2.33
CA LEU A 139 10.51 8.11 -1.15
C LEU A 139 11.00 7.46 0.17
N ILE A 140 11.07 6.13 0.25
CA ILE A 140 11.60 5.41 1.41
C ILE A 140 13.09 5.70 1.63
N LEU A 141 13.90 5.68 0.55
CA LEU A 141 15.33 5.98 0.65
C LEU A 141 15.57 7.43 1.09
N ASN A 142 14.77 8.39 0.58
CA ASN A 142 14.87 9.79 0.97
C ASN A 142 14.35 10.06 2.39
N TYR A 143 13.35 9.30 2.87
CA TYR A 143 12.96 9.29 4.28
C TYR A 143 14.09 8.76 5.18
N ASN A 144 14.66 7.59 4.85
CA ASN A 144 15.74 6.98 5.63
C ASN A 144 16.98 7.87 5.73
N LYS A 145 17.33 8.63 4.67
CA LYS A 145 18.41 9.63 4.70
C LYS A 145 18.12 10.81 5.65
N ARG A 146 16.85 11.17 5.85
CA ARG A 146 16.40 12.30 6.69
C ARG A 146 16.15 11.90 8.14
N PHE A 147 15.80 10.64 8.40
CA PHE A 147 15.34 10.14 9.71
C PHE A 147 16.08 8.87 10.15
N SER A 148 17.40 8.97 10.29
CA SER A 148 18.31 7.84 10.58
C SER A 148 18.02 7.06 11.88
N GLY A 149 17.23 7.62 12.81
CA GLY A 149 16.92 7.00 14.10
C GLY A 149 15.84 5.92 14.06
N SER A 150 15.05 5.81 12.98
CA SER A 150 14.02 4.77 12.84
C SER A 150 13.78 4.43 11.35
N PRO A 151 14.79 3.88 10.64
CA PRO A 151 14.71 3.65 9.21
C PRO A 151 13.79 2.47 8.87
N ILE A 152 13.06 2.61 7.75
CA ILE A 152 12.28 1.52 7.16
C ILE A 152 13.26 0.53 6.50
N LYS A 153 13.26 -0.73 6.93
CA LYS A 153 14.22 -1.76 6.48
C LYS A 153 13.85 -2.39 5.13
N LEU A 154 13.76 -1.58 4.08
CA LEU A 154 13.56 -2.08 2.71
C LEU A 154 14.71 -3.02 2.30
N LYS A 155 14.38 -4.25 1.88
CA LYS A 155 15.37 -5.27 1.46
C LYS A 155 15.40 -5.53 -0.03
N ALA A 156 14.24 -5.71 -0.65
CA ALA A 156 14.14 -6.01 -2.08
C ALA A 156 12.81 -5.56 -2.67
N ILE A 157 12.77 -5.51 -4.01
CA ILE A 157 11.55 -5.31 -4.79
C ILE A 157 11.33 -6.49 -5.74
N ALA A 158 10.07 -6.87 -5.97
CA ALA A 158 9.68 -7.90 -6.92
C ALA A 158 8.51 -7.42 -7.78
N VAL A 159 8.77 -7.03 -9.02
CA VAL A 159 7.77 -6.47 -9.95
C VAL A 159 7.45 -7.50 -11.03
N ASN A 160 6.17 -7.89 -11.14
CA ASN A 160 5.70 -8.74 -12.23
C ASN A 160 5.23 -7.85 -13.40
N ILE A 161 5.78 -8.08 -14.58
CA ILE A 161 5.63 -7.18 -15.73
C ILE A 161 4.34 -7.48 -16.52
N SER A 162 3.60 -6.42 -16.82
CA SER A 162 2.89 -6.31 -18.10
C SER A 162 3.31 -4.97 -18.72
N LEU A 163 4.47 -5.04 -19.38
CA LEU A 163 5.20 -4.06 -20.20
C LEU A 163 5.18 -2.55 -19.78
N PRO A 164 6.32 -1.97 -19.33
CA PRO A 164 6.39 -0.64 -18.74
C PRO A 164 6.44 0.56 -19.72
N ASN A 165 6.26 0.36 -21.03
CA ASN A 165 6.41 1.42 -22.03
C ASN A 165 5.39 1.25 -23.18
N TYR A 166 4.53 2.24 -23.41
CA TYR A 166 3.44 2.19 -24.38
C TYR A 166 3.88 1.87 -25.81
N SER A 167 5.02 2.40 -26.27
CA SER A 167 5.54 2.11 -27.61
C SER A 167 5.96 0.65 -27.76
N ILE A 168 6.54 0.07 -26.70
CA ILE A 168 6.92 -1.34 -26.65
C ILE A 168 5.68 -2.23 -26.45
N VAL A 169 4.68 -1.76 -25.68
CA VAL A 169 3.37 -2.41 -25.55
C VAL A 169 2.74 -2.58 -26.93
N VAL A 170 2.59 -1.53 -27.75
CA VAL A 170 1.89 -1.71 -29.03
C VAL A 170 2.65 -2.64 -29.97
N VAL A 171 3.98 -2.55 -30.04
CA VAL A 171 4.81 -3.41 -30.90
C VAL A 171 4.76 -4.88 -30.45
N ILE A 172 5.08 -5.16 -29.18
CA ILE A 172 5.07 -6.54 -28.68
C ILE A 172 3.65 -7.11 -28.71
N ASN A 173 2.62 -6.34 -28.37
CA ASN A 173 1.24 -6.82 -28.33
C ASN A 173 0.74 -7.24 -29.72
N HIS A 174 1.05 -6.51 -30.80
CA HIS A 174 0.60 -6.96 -32.13
C HIS A 174 1.37 -8.19 -32.66
N GLU A 175 2.68 -8.30 -32.42
CA GLU A 175 3.44 -9.50 -32.83
C GLU A 175 3.10 -10.72 -31.96
N PHE A 176 2.86 -10.51 -30.66
CA PHE A 176 2.38 -11.54 -29.74
C PHE A 176 0.99 -12.06 -30.15
N LEU A 177 0.00 -11.17 -30.31
CA LEU A 177 -1.35 -11.56 -30.73
C LEU A 177 -1.33 -12.30 -32.08
N TRP A 178 -0.54 -11.81 -33.06
CA TRP A 178 -0.45 -12.47 -34.36
C TRP A 178 0.18 -13.86 -34.28
N SER A 179 1.31 -14.00 -33.57
CA SER A 179 1.99 -15.30 -33.39
C SER A 179 1.19 -16.33 -32.59
N HIS A 180 0.15 -15.90 -31.86
CA HIS A 180 -0.78 -16.77 -31.15
C HIS A 180 -2.13 -16.96 -31.89
N GLY A 181 -2.31 -16.32 -33.06
CA GLY A 181 -3.50 -16.45 -33.90
C GLY A 181 -4.69 -15.55 -33.50
N ASP A 182 -4.50 -14.61 -32.57
CA ASP A 182 -5.56 -13.72 -32.08
C ASP A 182 -5.89 -12.56 -33.04
N ILE A 183 -5.01 -12.26 -34.02
CA ILE A 183 -5.25 -11.24 -35.06
C ILE A 183 -4.78 -11.70 -36.45
N SER A 184 -5.42 -11.18 -37.50
CA SER A 184 -5.06 -11.47 -38.90
C SER A 184 -3.84 -10.69 -39.41
N ASP A 185 -3.30 -11.11 -40.55
CA ASP A 185 -2.20 -10.42 -41.26
C ASP A 185 -2.54 -8.96 -41.58
N GLU A 186 -3.77 -8.67 -42.02
CA GLU A 186 -4.21 -7.30 -42.30
C GLU A 186 -4.25 -6.46 -41.01
N SER A 187 -4.68 -7.08 -39.91
CA SER A 187 -4.74 -6.44 -38.59
C SER A 187 -3.35 -6.15 -38.03
N LEU A 188 -2.36 -7.02 -38.31
CA LEU A 188 -0.95 -6.81 -37.99
C LEU A 188 -0.36 -5.65 -38.81
N ILE A 189 -0.57 -5.65 -40.13
CA ILE A 189 -0.06 -4.63 -41.04
C ILE A 189 -0.59 -3.23 -40.65
N LEU A 190 -1.90 -3.10 -40.46
CA LEU A 190 -2.53 -1.84 -40.04
C LEU A 190 -1.93 -1.28 -38.74
N ARG A 191 -1.68 -2.15 -37.75
CA ARG A 191 -1.08 -1.76 -36.46
C ARG A 191 0.41 -1.40 -36.56
N LYS A 192 1.13 -1.93 -37.56
CA LYS A 192 2.52 -1.54 -37.87
C LYS A 192 2.62 -0.21 -38.63
N THR A 193 1.58 0.18 -39.38
CA THR A 193 1.61 1.40 -40.22
C THR A 193 1.04 2.67 -39.58
N MET A 194 0.44 2.60 -38.38
CA MET A 194 -0.15 3.78 -37.70
C MET A 194 0.73 4.38 -36.58
N HIS A 195 2.05 4.22 -36.67
CA HIS A 195 3.05 4.75 -35.72
C HIS A 195 4.21 5.43 -36.43
#